data_AF-A0A9N9YCC1-F1
#
_entry.id   AF-A0A9N9YCC1-F1
#
_cell.length_a   1.000
_cell.length_b   1.000
_cell.length_c   1.000
_cell.angle_alpha   90.00
_cell.angle_beta   90.00
_cell.angle_gamma   90.00
#
_symmetry.space_group_name_H-M   'P 1'
#
loop_
_entity.id
_entity.type
_entity.pdbx_description
1 polymer ?
#
loop_
_entity_poly.entity_id
_entity_poly.type
_entity_poly.pdbx_seq_one_letter_code
_entity_poly.pdbx_strand_id
1 'polypeptide(L)'
;MQRVVRNIVGEQSKLGELTVKYTPLSCNEMAKAMKEELYECLFSIEASFPEYWTVRQEEYGKITEIADHDFFLGKRYHVENNLTFHCLTDAFLFQMLVPRMTAVLLRTYNEPLDIGLESRYRQICVQYWMFIPFLKTEDPVKLNTILVLFGLTLEAATSEELSHVIDIIQYIDGIRHEMGQTKEQVAKEAISRAKNIINFEDEIEEELLQKCSAAFQETHN
;
A
#
# COMPACT_ATOMS: atom_id res chain seq x y z
N MET A 1 4.71 -19.38 4.69
CA MET A 1 4.83 -20.63 3.90
C MET A 1 5.57 -21.77 4.61
N GLN A 2 6.85 -21.66 5.02
CA GLN A 2 7.57 -22.78 5.67
C GLN A 2 7.03 -23.19 7.05
N ARG A 3 6.40 -22.26 7.79
CA ARG A 3 5.83 -22.51 9.12
C ARG A 3 4.49 -23.27 9.05
N VAL A 4 3.66 -22.92 8.06
CA VAL A 4 2.46 -23.67 7.66
C VAL A 4 2.84 -25.07 7.19
N VAL A 5 3.86 -25.20 6.34
CA VAL A 5 4.38 -26.52 5.94
C VAL A 5 4.92 -27.29 7.14
N ARG A 6 5.59 -26.66 8.11
CA ARG A 6 6.06 -27.35 9.33
C ARG A 6 4.92 -27.81 10.24
N ASN A 7 3.88 -27.00 10.41
CA ASN A 7 2.70 -27.38 11.19
C ASN A 7 1.82 -28.41 10.46
N ILE A 8 1.88 -28.48 9.12
CA ILE A 8 1.19 -29.47 8.28
C ILE A 8 1.97 -30.80 8.19
N VAL A 9 3.30 -30.75 8.18
CA VAL A 9 4.16 -31.92 7.86
C VAL A 9 4.79 -32.55 9.11
N GLY A 10 4.77 -31.87 10.26
CA GLY A 10 5.45 -32.33 11.47
C GLY A 10 6.97 -32.30 11.32
N GLU A 11 7.70 -32.31 12.44
CA GLU A 11 9.15 -32.51 12.42
C GLU A 11 9.45 -33.84 11.71
N GLN A 12 10.23 -33.78 10.63
CA GLN A 12 10.68 -34.96 9.91
C GLN A 12 11.46 -35.89 10.86
N SER A 13 10.78 -36.94 11.31
CA SER A 13 11.36 -38.02 12.07
C SER A 13 10.83 -39.35 11.53
N LYS A 14 11.67 -39.95 10.67
CA LYS A 14 11.72 -41.36 10.25
C LYS A 14 10.63 -41.83 9.27
N LEU A 15 11.09 -42.24 8.08
CA LEU A 15 10.35 -43.00 7.08
C LEU A 15 9.70 -44.24 7.72
N GLY A 16 8.39 -44.19 7.88
CA GLY A 16 7.53 -45.31 8.24
C GLY A 16 6.09 -44.83 8.18
N GLU A 17 5.40 -45.16 7.08
CA GLU A 17 3.95 -45.02 6.88
C GLU A 17 3.29 -43.77 7.50
N LEU A 18 3.55 -42.59 6.92
CA LEU A 18 2.74 -41.40 7.17
C LEU A 18 1.45 -41.47 6.35
N THR A 19 0.41 -42.07 6.92
CA THR A 19 -0.96 -41.68 6.58
C THR A 19 -1.14 -40.25 7.10
N VAL A 20 -0.91 -39.26 6.23
CA VAL A 20 -1.23 -37.86 6.53
C VAL A 20 -2.74 -37.78 6.72
N LYS A 21 -3.18 -37.72 7.97
CA LYS A 21 -4.56 -37.34 8.30
C LYS A 21 -4.70 -35.86 7.94
N TYR A 22 -5.17 -35.58 6.73
CA TYR A 22 -5.71 -34.28 6.39
C TYR A 22 -6.94 -34.05 7.27
N THR A 23 -6.79 -33.29 8.35
CA THR A 23 -7.94 -32.74 9.05
C THR A 23 -8.46 -31.61 8.16
N PRO A 24 -9.68 -31.71 7.59
CA PRO A 24 -10.22 -30.62 6.81
C PRO A 24 -10.47 -29.44 7.76
N LEU A 25 -9.63 -28.42 7.67
CA LEU A 25 -9.93 -27.13 8.27
C LEU A 25 -11.08 -26.51 7.46
N SER A 26 -12.07 -25.98 8.16
CA SER A 26 -13.08 -25.13 7.53
C SER A 26 -12.41 -23.89 6.90
N CYS A 27 -13.04 -23.31 5.88
CA CYS A 27 -12.54 -22.07 5.26
C CYS A 27 -12.33 -20.96 6.31
N ASN A 28 -13.16 -20.92 7.36
CA ASN A 28 -13.03 -19.97 8.47
C ASN A 28 -11.76 -20.20 9.32
N GLU A 29 -11.41 -21.45 9.59
CA GLU A 29 -10.16 -21.78 10.30
C GLU A 29 -8.92 -21.43 9.47
N MET A 30 -8.99 -21.66 8.14
CA MET A 30 -7.93 -21.25 7.22
C MET A 30 -7.79 -19.73 7.17
N ALA A 31 -8.91 -18.99 7.11
CA ALA A 31 -8.91 -17.53 7.13
C ALA A 31 -8.31 -16.96 8.42
N LYS A 32 -8.67 -17.54 9.56
CA LYS A 32 -8.11 -17.15 10.86
C LYS A 32 -6.59 -17.37 10.92
N ALA A 33 -6.11 -18.53 10.47
CA ALA A 33 -4.68 -18.82 10.42
C ALA A 33 -3.94 -17.85 9.48
N MET A 34 -4.50 -17.59 8.29
CA MET A 34 -3.91 -16.66 7.33
C MET A 34 -3.89 -15.22 7.84
N LYS A 35 -4.92 -14.81 8.58
CA LYS A 35 -4.94 -13.52 9.29
C LYS A 35 -3.77 -13.44 10.27
N GLU A 36 -3.61 -14.42 11.15
CA GLU A 36 -2.51 -14.47 12.12
C GLU A 36 -1.14 -14.41 11.43
N GLU A 37 -0.95 -15.12 10.31
CA GLU A 37 0.27 -15.05 9.51
C GLU A 37 0.53 -13.66 8.90
N LEU A 38 -0.51 -12.98 8.43
CA LEU A 38 -0.37 -11.62 7.88
C LEU A 38 0.01 -10.62 8.99
N TYR A 39 -0.56 -10.74 10.19
CA TYR A 39 -0.13 -9.93 11.34
C TYR A 39 1.31 -10.23 11.74
N GLU A 40 1.71 -11.51 11.82
CA GLU A 40 3.10 -11.90 12.08
C GLU A 40 4.05 -11.34 11.00
N CYS A 41 3.64 -11.36 9.73
CA CYS A 41 4.38 -10.81 8.60
C CYS A 41 4.57 -9.30 8.75
N LEU A 42 3.49 -8.55 9.01
CA LEU A 42 3.55 -7.10 9.22
C LEU A 42 4.48 -6.76 10.38
N PHE A 43 4.29 -7.42 11.52
CA PHE A 43 5.14 -7.22 12.69
C PHE A 43 6.62 -7.50 12.39
N SER A 44 6.92 -8.56 11.64
CA SER A 44 8.30 -8.90 11.25
C SER A 44 8.90 -7.86 10.32
N ILE A 45 8.13 -7.37 9.33
CA ILE A 45 8.56 -6.31 8.42
C ILE A 45 8.89 -5.05 9.23
N GLU A 46 7.99 -4.63 10.12
CA GLU A 46 8.17 -3.43 10.93
C GLU A 46 9.33 -3.53 11.92
N ALA A 47 9.51 -4.68 12.55
CA ALA A 47 10.64 -4.92 13.46
C ALA A 47 11.99 -4.87 12.73
N SER A 48 12.04 -5.36 11.49
CA SER A 48 13.26 -5.34 10.66
C SER A 48 13.54 -4.00 9.99
N PHE A 49 12.52 -3.14 9.86
CA PHE A 49 12.60 -1.91 9.08
C PHE A 49 13.67 -0.93 9.59
N PRO A 50 13.83 -0.64 10.90
CA PRO A 50 14.86 0.29 11.36
C PRO A 50 16.28 -0.13 11.00
N GLU A 51 16.61 -1.42 11.14
CA GLU A 51 17.93 -1.95 10.80
C GLU A 51 18.15 -1.91 9.29
N TYR A 52 17.19 -2.43 8.51
CA TYR A 52 17.21 -2.34 7.05
C TYR A 52 17.44 -0.90 6.59
N TRP A 53 16.69 0.05 7.15
CA TRP A 53 16.72 1.43 6.74
C TRP A 53 18.03 2.13 7.13
N THR A 54 18.55 1.86 8.32
CA THR A 54 19.83 2.41 8.78
C THR A 54 20.96 2.03 7.82
N VAL A 55 21.04 0.75 7.45
CA VAL A 55 22.05 0.26 6.49
C VAL A 55 21.92 0.96 5.14
N ARG A 56 20.70 1.08 4.60
CA ARG A 56 20.46 1.75 3.32
C ARG A 56 20.81 3.24 3.35
N GLN A 57 20.55 3.91 4.47
CA GLN A 57 20.92 5.31 4.62
C GLN A 57 22.43 5.52 4.61
N GLU A 58 23.19 4.62 5.23
CA GLU A 58 24.65 4.66 5.25
C GLU A 58 25.25 4.35 3.87
N GLU A 59 24.66 3.41 3.13
CA GLU A 59 25.15 3.00 1.81
C GLU A 59 24.81 3.99 0.69
N TYR A 60 23.59 4.51 0.68
CA TYR A 60 23.04 5.19 -0.50
C TYR A 60 22.74 6.66 -0.28
N GLY A 61 22.62 7.15 0.95
CA GLY A 61 22.29 8.54 1.26
C GLY A 61 21.05 8.68 2.12
N LYS A 62 20.71 9.90 2.52
CA LYS A 62 19.68 10.15 3.53
C LYS A 62 18.37 10.64 2.92
N ILE A 63 17.30 10.29 3.62
CA ILE A 63 16.00 10.95 3.50
C ILE A 63 15.70 11.58 4.85
N THR A 64 15.42 12.87 4.84
CA THR A 64 15.11 13.64 6.05
C THR A 64 13.74 14.28 5.95
N GLU A 65 12.97 14.21 7.03
CA GLU A 65 11.71 14.94 7.14
C GLU A 65 12.02 16.42 7.40
N ILE A 66 11.42 17.31 6.61
CA ILE A 66 11.53 18.76 6.76
C ILE A 66 10.15 19.41 6.72
N ALA A 67 10.01 20.55 7.40
CA ALA A 67 8.79 21.35 7.37
C ALA A 67 8.59 21.99 5.99
N ASP A 68 7.34 22.00 5.52
CA ASP A 68 6.93 22.62 4.26
C ASP A 68 5.48 23.08 4.38
N HIS A 69 5.29 24.35 4.74
CA HIS A 69 3.97 24.91 5.03
C HIS A 69 3.08 25.07 3.78
N ASP A 70 3.67 25.04 2.58
CA ASP A 70 2.93 25.17 1.33
C ASP A 70 2.44 23.81 0.81
N PHE A 71 3.03 22.71 1.30
CA PHE A 71 2.61 21.36 0.99
C PHE A 71 1.44 20.93 1.89
N PHE A 72 0.47 20.19 1.33
CA PHE A 72 -0.79 19.87 2.03
C PHE A 72 -0.62 19.06 3.33
N LEU A 73 0.50 18.35 3.51
CA LEU A 73 0.81 17.64 4.76
C LEU A 73 1.56 18.51 5.78
N GLY A 74 1.93 19.75 5.43
CA GLY A 74 2.76 20.64 6.25
C GLY A 74 4.24 20.23 6.37
N LYS A 75 4.61 19.09 5.77
CA LYS A 75 5.95 18.50 5.81
C LYS A 75 6.19 17.57 4.63
N ARG A 76 7.46 17.42 4.26
CA ARG A 76 7.87 16.55 3.15
C ARG A 76 9.21 15.87 3.42
N TYR A 77 9.56 14.96 2.54
CA TYR A 77 10.92 14.42 2.51
C TYR A 77 11.86 15.29 1.67
N HIS A 78 13.04 15.56 2.22
CA HIS A 78 14.22 15.93 1.45
C HIS A 78 14.99 14.65 1.11
N VAL A 79 15.10 14.38 -0.19
CA VAL A 79 15.72 13.18 -0.76
C VAL A 79 17.07 13.58 -1.34
N GLU A 80 18.16 12.99 -0.85
CA GLU A 80 19.51 13.29 -1.36
C GLU A 80 19.77 12.68 -2.75
N ASN A 81 19.15 11.53 -3.07
CA ASN A 81 19.28 10.86 -4.37
C ASN A 81 18.15 9.86 -4.65
N ASN A 82 17.99 9.57 -5.94
CA ASN A 82 16.97 8.65 -6.48
C ASN A 82 17.07 7.21 -5.94
N LEU A 83 18.28 6.69 -5.69
CA LEU A 83 18.43 5.31 -5.23
C LEU A 83 17.85 5.13 -3.83
N THR A 84 18.12 6.09 -2.94
CA THR A 84 17.60 6.11 -1.58
C THR A 84 16.07 6.22 -1.56
N PHE A 85 15.49 7.00 -2.47
CA PHE A 85 14.04 7.05 -2.69
C PHE A 85 13.47 5.68 -3.03
N HIS A 86 14.03 4.99 -4.04
CA HIS A 86 13.54 3.67 -4.43
C HIS A 86 13.61 2.65 -3.29
N CYS A 87 14.72 2.61 -2.54
CA CYS A 87 14.85 1.71 -1.38
C CYS A 87 13.75 1.96 -0.33
N LEU A 88 13.44 3.22 -0.02
CA LEU A 88 12.43 3.53 0.98
C LEU A 88 11.01 3.25 0.45
N THR A 89 10.71 3.58 -0.81
CA THR A 89 9.40 3.31 -1.39
C THR A 89 9.11 1.82 -1.52
N ASP A 90 10.11 1.00 -1.85
CA ASP A 90 9.96 -0.45 -1.91
C ASP A 90 9.68 -1.04 -0.52
N ALA A 91 10.32 -0.50 0.52
CA ALA A 91 10.05 -0.90 1.89
C ALA A 91 8.64 -0.50 2.37
N PHE A 92 8.13 0.65 1.90
CA PHE A 92 6.75 1.06 2.17
C PHE A 92 5.71 0.22 1.41
N LEU A 93 6.02 -0.26 0.21
CA LEU A 93 5.11 -1.12 -0.56
C LEU A 93 4.65 -2.33 0.26
N PHE A 94 5.59 -3.07 0.86
CA PHE A 94 5.23 -4.24 1.67
C PHE A 94 4.43 -3.87 2.91
N GLN A 95 4.79 -2.75 3.56
CA GLN A 95 4.07 -2.23 4.71
C GLN A 95 2.65 -1.75 4.34
N MET A 96 2.38 -1.36 3.09
CA MET A 96 1.04 -1.03 2.61
C MET A 96 0.23 -2.26 2.18
N LEU A 97 0.87 -3.24 1.53
CA LEU A 97 0.18 -4.42 1.00
C LEU A 97 -0.36 -5.32 2.11
N VAL A 98 0.42 -5.59 3.16
CA VAL A 98 0.02 -6.55 4.20
C VAL A 98 -1.24 -6.10 4.97
N PRO A 99 -1.36 -4.82 5.43
CA PRO A 99 -2.60 -4.31 5.99
C PRO A 99 -3.80 -4.44 5.05
N ARG A 100 -3.61 -4.11 3.77
CA ARG A 100 -4.69 -4.20 2.79
C ARG A 100 -5.14 -5.64 2.54
N MET A 101 -4.21 -6.57 2.38
CA MET A 101 -4.52 -8.00 2.24
C MET A 101 -5.28 -8.54 3.46
N THR A 102 -4.90 -8.09 4.65
CA THR A 102 -5.58 -8.45 5.90
C THR A 102 -6.99 -7.86 5.94
N ALA A 103 -7.18 -6.61 5.52
CA ALA A 103 -8.50 -5.98 5.45
C ALA A 103 -9.44 -6.69 4.46
N VAL A 104 -8.94 -7.06 3.28
CA VAL A 104 -9.70 -7.86 2.30
C VAL A 104 -10.10 -9.20 2.90
N LEU A 105 -9.17 -9.90 3.55
CA LEU A 105 -9.45 -11.16 4.23
C LEU A 105 -10.53 -11.00 5.32
N LEU A 106 -10.48 -9.94 6.13
CA LEU A 106 -11.49 -9.68 7.15
C LEU A 106 -12.87 -9.45 6.53
N ARG A 107 -12.95 -8.63 5.47
CA ARG A 107 -14.21 -8.35 4.75
C ARG A 107 -14.82 -9.62 4.14
N THR A 108 -14.04 -10.40 3.40
CA THR A 108 -14.51 -11.64 2.74
C THR A 108 -15.11 -12.64 3.74
N TYR A 109 -14.65 -12.64 4.99
CA TYR A 109 -15.16 -13.52 6.05
C TYR A 109 -16.11 -12.84 7.03
N ASN A 110 -16.59 -11.62 6.72
CA ASN A 110 -17.50 -10.81 7.56
C ASN A 110 -16.99 -10.57 8.99
N GLU A 111 -15.67 -10.46 9.14
CA GLU A 111 -15.02 -10.09 10.40
C GLU A 111 -14.90 -8.55 10.49
N PRO A 112 -14.96 -7.97 11.70
CA PRO A 112 -14.79 -6.53 11.87
C PRO A 112 -13.39 -6.09 11.43
N LEU A 113 -13.31 -4.95 10.75
CA LEU A 113 -12.05 -4.32 10.39
C LEU A 113 -11.30 -3.86 11.65
N ASP A 114 -9.98 -4.07 11.64
CA ASP A 114 -9.11 -3.67 12.72
C ASP A 114 -8.72 -2.19 12.55
N ILE A 115 -9.25 -1.34 13.44
CA ILE A 115 -8.98 0.11 13.46
C ILE A 115 -7.48 0.40 13.59
N GLY A 116 -6.74 -0.41 14.34
CA GLY A 116 -5.29 -0.25 14.47
C GLY A 116 -4.57 -0.49 13.15
N LEU A 117 -5.02 -1.48 12.40
CA LEU A 117 -4.50 -1.81 11.08
C LEU A 117 -4.80 -0.70 10.06
N GLU A 118 -6.03 -0.18 10.05
CA GLU A 118 -6.43 0.95 9.19
C GLU A 118 -5.63 2.21 9.51
N SER A 119 -5.49 2.54 10.80
CA SER A 119 -4.68 3.66 11.25
C SER A 119 -3.22 3.50 10.82
N ARG A 120 -2.67 2.29 10.89
CA ARG A 120 -1.30 2.03 10.48
C ARG A 120 -1.11 2.15 8.97
N TYR A 121 -2.04 1.58 8.19
CA TYR A 121 -2.08 1.72 6.74
C TYR A 121 -2.10 3.20 6.32
N ARG A 122 -2.97 3.98 6.97
CA ARG A 122 -3.07 5.42 6.76
C ARG A 122 -1.76 6.15 7.02
N GLN A 123 -1.08 5.86 8.12
CA GLN A 123 0.21 6.47 8.46
C GLN A 123 1.28 6.20 7.40
N ILE A 124 1.36 4.97 6.89
CA ILE A 124 2.32 4.62 5.84
C ILE A 124 1.97 5.37 4.55
N CYS A 125 0.68 5.50 4.22
CA CYS A 125 0.25 6.32 3.08
C CYS A 125 0.65 7.81 3.24
N VAL A 126 0.49 8.41 4.44
CA VAL A 126 1.00 9.78 4.72
C VAL A 126 2.49 9.86 4.42
N GLN A 127 3.28 8.93 4.96
CA GLN A 127 4.73 8.90 4.75
C GLN A 127 5.07 8.76 3.27
N TYR A 128 4.36 7.92 2.53
CA TYR A 128 4.54 7.77 1.10
C TYR A 128 4.24 9.08 0.35
N TRP A 129 3.18 9.81 0.73
CA TRP A 129 2.82 11.08 0.10
C TRP A 129 3.80 12.21 0.38
N MET A 130 4.62 12.13 1.43
CA MET A 130 5.70 13.09 1.67
C MET A 130 6.75 13.12 0.55
N PHE A 131 6.76 12.12 -0.35
CA PHE A 131 7.58 12.11 -1.56
C PHE A 131 6.99 12.90 -2.74
N ILE A 132 5.73 13.33 -2.68
CA ILE A 132 5.06 14.04 -3.79
C ILE A 132 5.90 15.22 -4.31
N PRO A 133 6.46 16.11 -3.45
CA PRO A 133 7.28 17.22 -3.93
C PRO A 133 8.54 16.78 -4.68
N PHE A 134 9.17 15.68 -4.25
CA PHE A 134 10.33 15.10 -4.93
C PHE A 134 9.94 14.48 -6.28
N LEU A 135 8.82 13.76 -6.34
CA LEU A 135 8.35 13.15 -7.59
C LEU A 135 8.06 14.19 -8.68
N LYS A 136 7.63 15.39 -8.31
CA LYS A 136 7.42 16.51 -9.24
C LYS A 136 8.71 17.08 -9.84
N THR A 137 9.89 16.70 -9.34
CA THR A 137 11.17 17.10 -9.92
C THR A 137 11.76 16.04 -10.85
N GLU A 138 11.18 14.85 -10.89
CA GLU A 138 11.66 13.73 -11.69
C GLU A 138 10.95 13.63 -13.05
N ASP A 139 11.58 12.91 -13.99
CA ASP A 139 10.99 12.63 -15.29
C ASP A 139 9.83 11.62 -15.14
N PRO A 140 8.58 11.97 -15.52
CA PRO A 140 7.42 11.09 -15.42
C PRO A 140 7.61 9.71 -16.05
N VAL A 141 8.41 9.60 -17.13
CA VAL A 141 8.69 8.31 -17.79
C VAL A 141 9.37 7.32 -16.85
N LYS A 142 10.17 7.81 -15.90
CA LYS A 142 10.86 6.98 -14.89
C LYS A 142 9.95 6.57 -13.73
N LEU A 143 8.80 7.22 -13.57
CA LEU A 143 7.91 7.07 -12.41
C LEU A 143 6.73 6.13 -12.67
N ASN A 144 6.66 5.46 -13.82
CA ASN A 144 5.52 4.62 -14.18
C ASN A 144 5.18 3.52 -13.15
N THR A 145 6.19 2.95 -12.48
CA THR A 145 5.97 1.95 -11.41
C THR A 145 5.38 2.56 -10.13
N ILE A 146 5.62 3.85 -9.88
CA ILE A 146 5.15 4.59 -8.71
C ILE A 146 3.66 4.91 -8.82
N LEU A 147 3.14 5.08 -10.04
CA LEU A 147 1.73 5.37 -10.28
C LEU A 147 0.79 4.34 -9.64
N VAL A 148 1.12 3.06 -9.77
CA VAL A 148 0.36 1.96 -9.16
C VAL A 148 0.26 2.15 -7.66
N LEU A 149 1.38 2.49 -7.03
CA LEU A 149 1.48 2.63 -5.57
C LEU A 149 0.58 3.75 -5.07
N PHE A 150 0.55 4.90 -5.75
CA PHE A 150 -0.36 5.98 -5.41
C PHE A 150 -1.83 5.58 -5.59
N GLY A 151 -2.16 4.79 -6.62
CA GLY A 151 -3.50 4.23 -6.78
C GLY A 151 -3.93 3.41 -5.56
N LEU A 152 -3.00 2.69 -4.92
CA LEU A 152 -3.30 1.95 -3.69
C LEU A 152 -3.69 2.89 -2.55
N THR A 153 -3.01 4.03 -2.42
CA THR A 153 -3.18 4.94 -1.29
C THR A 153 -4.48 5.74 -1.29
N LEU A 154 -5.24 5.78 -2.39
CA LEU A 154 -6.48 6.56 -2.51
C LEU A 154 -7.52 6.21 -1.43
N GLU A 155 -7.56 4.95 -1.02
CA GLU A 155 -8.43 4.47 0.06
C GLU A 155 -8.17 5.20 1.38
N ALA A 156 -6.90 5.52 1.66
CA ALA A 156 -6.48 6.18 2.89
C ALA A 156 -6.68 7.71 2.87
N ALA A 157 -6.84 8.34 1.70
CA ALA A 157 -6.93 9.79 1.59
C ALA A 157 -8.25 10.36 2.12
N THR A 158 -8.21 11.51 2.81
CA THR A 158 -9.42 12.31 3.07
C THR A 158 -9.91 12.97 1.78
N SER A 159 -11.12 13.56 1.78
CA SER A 159 -11.65 14.28 0.62
C SER A 159 -10.70 15.38 0.12
N GLU A 160 -10.09 16.14 1.04
CA GLU A 160 -9.14 17.19 0.71
C GLU A 160 -7.85 16.62 0.09
N GLU A 161 -7.31 15.54 0.67
CA GLU A 161 -6.07 14.92 0.21
C GLU A 161 -6.20 14.20 -1.13
N LEU A 162 -7.38 13.65 -1.44
CA LEU A 162 -7.65 12.95 -2.70
C LEU A 162 -7.30 13.81 -3.91
N SER A 163 -7.64 15.11 -3.86
CA SER A 163 -7.33 16.07 -4.92
C SER A 163 -5.83 16.14 -5.19
N HIS A 164 -5.01 16.22 -4.12
CA HIS A 164 -3.56 16.30 -4.23
C HIS A 164 -2.92 14.98 -4.70
N VAL A 165 -3.45 13.85 -4.25
CA VAL A 165 -2.98 12.51 -4.66
C VAL A 165 -3.31 12.24 -6.14
N ILE A 166 -4.48 12.66 -6.61
CA ILE A 166 -4.83 12.53 -8.03
C ILE A 166 -4.00 13.46 -8.91
N ASP A 167 -3.69 14.67 -8.45
CA ASP A 167 -2.84 15.59 -9.22
C ASP A 167 -1.45 15.01 -9.46
N ILE A 168 -0.87 14.29 -8.49
CA ILE A 168 0.43 13.63 -8.69
C ILE A 168 0.30 12.39 -9.60
N ILE A 169 -0.78 11.60 -9.49
CA ILE A 169 -1.04 10.48 -10.41
C ILE A 169 -1.16 11.00 -11.85
N GLN A 170 -1.90 12.09 -12.05
CA GLN A 170 -2.05 12.72 -13.35
C GLN A 170 -0.72 13.24 -13.89
N TYR A 171 0.11 13.86 -13.05
CA TYR A 171 1.45 14.32 -13.43
C TYR A 171 2.36 13.15 -13.86
N ILE A 172 2.37 12.06 -13.11
CA ILE A 172 3.19 10.87 -13.39
C ILE A 172 2.72 10.17 -14.67
N ASP A 173 1.41 10.08 -14.91
CA ASP A 173 0.85 9.59 -16.17
C ASP A 173 0.98 10.68 -17.26
N GLY A 174 2.23 10.99 -17.66
CA GLY A 174 2.57 12.15 -18.49
C GLY A 174 1.77 12.27 -19.80
N ILE A 175 1.35 11.15 -20.40
CA ILE A 175 0.44 11.13 -21.56
C ILE A 175 -0.93 11.71 -21.20
N ARG A 176 -1.48 11.37 -20.03
CA ARG A 176 -2.79 11.84 -19.57
C ARG A 176 -2.76 13.28 -19.10
N HIS A 177 -1.64 13.75 -18.55
CA HIS A 177 -1.43 15.17 -18.29
C HIS A 177 -1.60 15.99 -19.58
N GLU A 178 -0.98 15.55 -20.67
CA GLU A 178 -1.07 16.20 -21.99
C GLU A 178 -2.47 16.11 -22.62
N MET A 179 -3.22 15.04 -22.34
CA MET A 179 -4.58 14.84 -22.86
C MET A 179 -5.68 15.59 -22.09
N GLY A 180 -5.36 16.27 -20.98
CA GLY A 180 -6.32 17.10 -20.25
C GLY A 180 -7.47 16.33 -19.61
N GLN A 181 -7.22 15.11 -19.12
CA GLN A 181 -8.24 14.30 -18.45
C GLN A 181 -8.75 14.96 -17.16
N THR A 182 -10.02 14.72 -16.82
CA THR A 182 -10.59 15.17 -15.55
C THR A 182 -10.04 14.34 -14.38
N LYS A 183 -10.06 14.89 -13.16
CA LYS A 183 -9.64 14.16 -11.94
C LYS A 183 -10.42 12.86 -11.74
N GLU A 184 -11.70 12.85 -12.09
CA GLU A 184 -12.57 11.67 -12.04
C GLU A 184 -12.09 10.57 -13.00
N GLN A 185 -11.69 10.94 -14.22
CA GLN A 185 -11.16 9.98 -15.20
C GLN A 185 -9.82 9.39 -14.74
N VAL A 186 -8.95 10.21 -14.15
CA VAL A 186 -7.67 9.77 -13.59
C VAL A 186 -7.90 8.83 -12.41
N ALA A 187 -8.82 9.18 -11.50
CA ALA A 187 -9.17 8.35 -10.34
C ALA A 187 -9.70 6.99 -10.77
N LYS A 188 -10.62 6.95 -11.75
CA LYS A 188 -11.18 5.70 -12.26
C LYS A 188 -10.12 4.76 -12.81
N GLU A 189 -9.19 5.27 -13.59
CA GLU A 189 -8.08 4.47 -14.10
C GLU A 189 -7.16 3.99 -12.97
N ALA A 190 -6.78 4.87 -12.04
CA ALA A 190 -5.88 4.53 -10.94
C ALA A 190 -6.46 3.40 -10.08
N ILE A 191 -7.77 3.48 -9.78
CA ILE A 191 -8.51 2.45 -9.05
C ILE A 191 -8.56 1.16 -9.86
N SER A 192 -8.88 1.22 -11.15
CA SER A 192 -8.92 0.04 -12.02
C SER A 192 -7.55 -0.67 -12.10
N ARG A 193 -6.45 0.08 -12.20
CA ARG A 193 -5.08 -0.47 -12.15
C ARG A 193 -4.77 -1.11 -10.81
N ALA A 194 -5.09 -0.43 -9.70
CA ALA A 194 -4.94 -0.96 -8.36
C ALA A 194 -5.71 -2.28 -8.17
N LYS A 195 -6.95 -2.34 -8.70
CA LYS A 195 -7.79 -3.52 -8.69
C LYS A 195 -7.17 -4.67 -9.44
N ASN A 196 -6.67 -4.45 -10.65
CA ASN A 196 -6.03 -5.51 -11.44
C ASN A 196 -4.78 -6.09 -10.77
N ILE A 197 -4.09 -5.30 -9.95
CA ILE A 197 -2.85 -5.72 -9.30
C ILE A 197 -3.11 -6.44 -7.98
N ILE A 198 -4.09 -5.97 -7.20
CA ILE A 198 -4.39 -6.52 -5.86
C ILE A 198 -5.59 -7.48 -5.87
N ASN A 199 -6.39 -7.45 -6.92
CA ASN A 199 -7.59 -8.25 -7.11
C ASN A 199 -8.59 -8.11 -5.94
N PHE A 200 -9.03 -6.87 -5.70
CA PHE A 200 -10.07 -6.56 -4.71
C PHE A 200 -11.47 -6.54 -5.34
N GLU A 201 -12.49 -6.67 -4.49
CA GLU A 201 -13.91 -6.83 -4.84
C GLU A 201 -14.51 -5.59 -5.54
N ASP A 202 -15.54 -5.80 -6.38
CA ASP A 202 -16.18 -4.74 -7.17
C ASP A 202 -16.82 -3.66 -6.27
N GLU A 203 -17.35 -4.06 -5.11
CA GLU A 203 -17.93 -3.16 -4.12
C GLU A 203 -16.91 -2.13 -3.61
N ILE A 204 -15.65 -2.54 -3.42
CA ILE A 204 -14.56 -1.64 -2.98
C ILE A 204 -14.23 -0.64 -4.09
N GLU A 205 -14.24 -1.08 -5.36
CA GLU A 205 -14.06 -0.17 -6.49
C GLU A 205 -15.18 0.90 -6.51
N GLU A 206 -16.43 0.48 -6.35
CA GLU A 206 -17.57 1.40 -6.31
C GLU A 206 -17.48 2.39 -5.15
N GLU A 207 -17.16 1.93 -3.93
CA GLU A 207 -16.96 2.78 -2.76
C GLU A 207 -15.88 3.84 -3.01
N LEU A 208 -14.74 3.44 -3.58
CA LEU A 208 -13.64 4.36 -3.88
C LEU A 208 -14.00 5.37 -4.97
N LEU A 209 -14.72 4.93 -6.00
CA LEU A 209 -15.18 5.82 -7.07
C LEU A 209 -16.19 6.85 -6.53
N GLN A 210 -17.14 6.43 -5.70
CA GLN A 210 -18.09 7.33 -5.05
C GLN A 210 -17.39 8.35 -4.17
N LYS A 211 -16.42 7.90 -3.37
CA LYS A 211 -15.58 8.76 -2.53
C LYS A 211 -14.83 9.81 -3.36
N CYS A 212 -14.23 9.41 -4.47
CA CYS A 212 -13.55 10.32 -5.39
C CYS A 212 -14.53 11.33 -6.00
N SER A 213 -15.68 10.86 -6.52
CA SER A 213 -16.71 11.74 -7.09
C SER A 213 -17.23 12.76 -6.09
N ALA A 214 -17.47 12.36 -4.84
CA ALA A 214 -17.91 13.27 -3.78
C ALA A 214 -16.86 14.36 -3.51
N ALA A 215 -15.58 13.98 -3.38
CA ALA A 215 -14.48 14.92 -3.15
C ALA A 215 -14.33 15.97 -4.26
N PHE A 216 -14.58 15.59 -5.53
CA PHE A 216 -14.46 16.51 -6.67
C PHE A 216 -15.71 17.38 -6.90
N GLN A 217 -16.86 17.03 -6.32
CA GLN A 217 -18.04 17.88 -6.34
C GLN A 217 -17.96 19.01 -5.31
N GLU A 218 -17.36 18.74 -4.15
CA GLU A 218 -17.19 19.72 -3.06
C GLU A 218 -16.22 20.86 -3.43
N THR A 219 -15.30 20.63 -4.38
CA THR A 219 -14.31 21.62 -4.82
C THR A 219 -14.84 22.64 -5.85
N HIS A 220 -16.10 22.49 -6.29
CA HIS A 220 -16.75 23.36 -7.28
C HIS A 220 -17.86 24.27 -6.70
N ASN A 221 -18.05 24.28 -5.38
CA ASN A 221 -18.93 25.20 -4.64
C ASN A 221 -18.11 26.18 -3.78
#